data_AF-A0A517TGZ4-F1
#
_entry.id   AF-A0A517TGZ4-F1
#
_cell.length_a   1.000
_cell.length_b   1.000
_cell.length_c   1.000
_cell.angle_alpha   90.00
_cell.angle_beta   90.00
_cell.angle_gamma   90.00
#
_symmetry.space_group_name_H-M   'P 1'
#
loop_
_entity.id
_entity.type
_entity.pdbx_description
1 polymer ?
#
loop_
_entity_poly.entity_id
_entity_poly.type
_entity_poly.pdbx_seq_one_letter_code
_entity_poly.pdbx_strand_id
1 'polypeptide(L)'
;MKSTMRFITVTPAGRRRYLEVLTEYLLRNRHEIDEHHWWVNTRNPDDLAYLHGLIDEHPDFFKLVAKPIDHTARIGWQIWHYMSDCVEPDTVYLRLDDDICYVADDAIPRMRDHRLENPEPFLVLGSIVNNAICSHAYQRAGVIPRSWGEVHPDCLDPVGWGSGAFAKRLHELFLSDLESGREERWMNQDMSFDGVRRFSVNAICWRGEDMAPVAERGHNQIDEEEWLTQVLPARYGRPSQVCPGALFGHYAFYSQRKRLDLTAPELLDRYRRLAMREAPAGLVDGARIASQRAYGKTVWGVRAGIHAAKHGAKRLLGQDDSSNKAA
;
A
#
# COMPACT_ATOMS: atom_id res chain seq x y z
N MET A 1 -4.82 -15.21 -33.35
CA MET A 1 -3.99 -14.31 -32.51
C MET A 1 -4.42 -14.53 -31.08
N LYS A 2 -3.53 -15.00 -30.18
CA LYS A 2 -3.82 -14.89 -28.75
C LYS A 2 -3.86 -13.39 -28.44
N SER A 3 -5.00 -12.88 -27.98
CA SER A 3 -5.03 -11.56 -27.35
C SER A 3 -4.04 -11.63 -26.18
N THR A 4 -2.94 -10.88 -26.25
CA THR A 4 -1.99 -10.77 -25.14
C THR A 4 -2.60 -9.81 -24.14
N MET A 5 -3.36 -10.33 -23.18
CA MET A 5 -3.91 -9.55 -22.07
C MET A 5 -2.78 -8.76 -21.41
N ARG A 6 -2.95 -7.44 -21.32
CA ARG A 6 -2.06 -6.58 -20.54
C ARG A 6 -2.31 -6.80 -19.06
N PHE A 7 -1.26 -6.77 -18.25
CA PHE A 7 -1.33 -6.87 -16.81
C PHE A 7 -0.65 -5.65 -16.18
N ILE A 8 -1.48 -4.71 -15.73
CA ILE A 8 -1.06 -3.43 -15.15
C ILE A 8 -1.25 -3.49 -13.63
N THR A 9 -0.25 -3.06 -12.88
CA THR A 9 -0.40 -2.87 -11.43
C THR A 9 -0.60 -1.40 -11.10
N VAL A 10 -1.34 -1.10 -10.04
CA VAL A 10 -1.66 0.28 -9.66
C VAL A 10 -1.61 0.44 -8.14
N THR A 11 -1.18 1.61 -7.66
CA THR A 11 -1.13 1.89 -6.23
C THR A 11 -1.57 3.32 -5.90
N PRO A 12 -2.55 3.52 -5.00
CA PRO A 12 -2.82 4.81 -4.37
C PRO A 12 -1.64 5.24 -3.50
N ALA A 13 -0.72 5.98 -4.10
CA ALA A 13 0.60 6.23 -3.56
C ALA A 13 0.64 7.52 -2.75
N GLY A 14 0.94 7.42 -1.45
CA GLY A 14 1.06 8.63 -0.65
C GLY A 14 1.93 8.56 0.59
N ARG A 15 2.59 7.42 0.84
CA ARG A 15 3.34 7.19 2.07
C ARG A 15 4.68 6.53 1.75
N ARG A 16 5.70 7.35 1.48
CA ARG A 16 7.04 6.93 1.08
C ARG A 16 7.59 5.75 1.88
N ARG A 17 7.47 5.78 3.22
CA ARG A 17 8.03 4.73 4.10
C ARG A 17 7.56 3.31 3.76
N TYR A 18 6.35 3.19 3.20
CA TYR A 18 5.79 1.92 2.79
C TYR A 18 6.08 1.62 1.32
N LEU A 19 6.02 2.65 0.48
CA LEU A 19 6.41 2.54 -0.93
C LEU A 19 7.85 2.06 -1.11
N GLU A 20 8.77 2.43 -0.22
CA GLU A 20 10.14 1.89 -0.18
C GLU A 20 10.19 0.36 -0.06
N VAL A 21 9.18 -0.27 0.54
CA VAL A 21 9.07 -1.73 0.63
C VAL A 21 8.38 -2.29 -0.61
N LEU A 22 7.23 -1.72 -0.99
CA LEU A 22 6.45 -2.19 -2.14
C LEU A 22 7.21 -2.08 -3.47
N THR A 23 8.01 -1.02 -3.64
CA THR A 23 8.81 -0.78 -4.87
C THR A 23 9.73 -1.97 -5.17
N GLU A 24 10.39 -2.52 -4.15
CA GLU A 24 11.29 -3.67 -4.32
C GLU A 24 10.54 -4.90 -4.85
N TYR A 25 9.36 -5.20 -4.31
CA TYR A 25 8.54 -6.32 -4.79
C TYR A 25 8.01 -6.10 -6.21
N LEU A 26 7.62 -4.87 -6.56
CA LEU A 26 7.21 -4.52 -7.93
C LEU A 26 8.35 -4.70 -8.92
N LEU A 27 9.57 -4.26 -8.57
CA LEU A 27 10.75 -4.41 -9.42
C LEU A 27 11.16 -5.88 -9.59
N ARG A 28 11.09 -6.70 -8.54
CA ARG A 28 11.32 -8.16 -8.64
C ARG A 28 10.34 -8.83 -9.60
N ASN A 29 9.08 -8.38 -9.57
CA ASN A 29 8.00 -8.90 -10.42
C ASN A 29 7.85 -8.14 -11.76
N ARG A 30 8.78 -7.24 -12.11
CA ARG A 30 8.72 -6.45 -13.36
C ARG A 30 8.52 -7.30 -14.62
N HIS A 31 9.05 -8.52 -14.63
CA HIS A 31 8.92 -9.42 -15.79
C HIS A 31 7.50 -9.99 -15.96
N GLU A 32 6.66 -9.92 -14.92
CA GLU A 32 5.26 -10.36 -14.93
C GLU A 32 4.27 -9.19 -15.12
N ILE A 33 4.75 -7.94 -15.09
CA ILE A 33 3.95 -6.72 -15.06
C ILE A 33 4.33 -5.84 -16.25
N ASP A 34 3.36 -5.45 -17.08
CA ASP A 34 3.63 -4.56 -18.21
C ASP A 34 3.99 -3.14 -17.74
N GLU A 35 3.21 -2.61 -16.79
CA GLU A 35 3.37 -1.26 -16.25
C GLU A 35 2.90 -1.21 -14.80
N HIS A 36 3.51 -0.31 -14.02
CA HIS A 36 3.01 0.04 -12.70
C HIS A 36 2.64 1.53 -12.63
N HIS A 37 1.41 1.83 -12.23
CA HIS A 37 0.91 3.20 -12.13
C HIS A 37 0.79 3.65 -10.68
N TRP A 38 1.56 4.67 -10.33
CA TRP A 38 1.45 5.37 -9.06
C TRP A 38 0.35 6.43 -9.15
N TRP A 39 -0.79 6.18 -8.50
CA TRP A 39 -1.87 7.16 -8.37
C TRP A 39 -1.52 8.14 -7.26
N VAL A 40 -1.39 9.41 -7.59
CA VAL A 40 -0.96 10.43 -6.63
C VAL A 40 -2.03 10.62 -5.54
N ASN A 41 -1.75 10.11 -4.35
CA ASN A 41 -2.66 10.09 -3.21
C ASN A 41 -2.03 10.76 -1.97
N THR A 42 -1.34 11.88 -2.18
CA THR A 42 -0.66 12.64 -1.13
C THR A 42 -0.62 14.12 -1.45
N ARG A 43 -0.51 14.93 -0.40
CA ARG A 43 -0.25 16.38 -0.46
C ARG A 43 1.15 16.72 0.06
N ASN A 44 1.91 15.71 0.48
CA ASN A 44 3.22 15.89 1.07
C ASN A 44 4.27 16.02 -0.06
N PRO A 45 5.02 17.13 -0.14
CA PRO A 45 6.02 17.32 -1.16
C PRO A 45 7.14 16.27 -1.14
N ASP A 46 7.47 15.70 0.03
CA ASP A 46 8.51 14.67 0.14
C ASP A 46 8.07 13.34 -0.49
N ASP A 47 6.79 12.99 -0.35
CA ASP A 47 6.21 11.80 -0.97
C ASP A 47 6.13 11.98 -2.50
N LEU A 48 5.76 13.18 -2.97
CA LEU A 48 5.75 13.52 -4.39
C LEU A 48 7.15 13.47 -5.01
N ALA A 49 8.15 14.06 -4.33
CA ALA A 49 9.53 14.03 -4.79
C ALA A 49 10.06 12.60 -4.89
N TYR A 50 9.69 11.73 -3.95
CA TYR A 50 10.03 10.31 -4.01
C TYR A 50 9.40 9.61 -5.22
N LEU A 51 8.10 9.84 -5.48
CA LEU A 51 7.42 9.26 -6.65
C LEU A 51 8.06 9.71 -7.96
N HIS A 52 8.35 11.00 -8.12
CA HIS A 52 9.06 11.51 -9.30
C HIS A 52 10.43 10.85 -9.46
N GLY A 53 11.18 10.67 -8.37
CA GLY A 53 12.46 9.96 -8.41
C GLY A 53 12.34 8.52 -8.91
N LEU A 54 11.28 7.80 -8.53
CA LEU A 54 11.02 6.45 -9.05
C LEU A 54 10.75 6.44 -10.56
N ILE A 55 10.01 7.43 -11.07
CA ILE A 55 9.77 7.55 -12.52
C ILE A 55 11.07 7.84 -13.25
N ASP A 56 11.90 8.74 -12.72
CA ASP A 56 13.17 9.11 -13.33
C ASP A 56 14.16 7.92 -13.36
N GLU A 57 14.12 7.06 -12.34
CA GLU A 57 14.96 5.86 -12.24
C GLU A 57 14.47 4.71 -13.14
N HIS A 58 13.15 4.54 -13.28
CA HIS A 58 12.53 3.45 -14.06
C HIS A 58 11.43 3.94 -15.02
N PRO A 59 11.77 4.81 -15.99
CA PRO A 59 10.78 5.49 -16.84
C PRO A 59 10.06 4.56 -17.82
N ASP A 60 10.60 3.36 -18.06
CA ASP A 60 10.03 2.31 -18.90
C ASP A 60 8.95 1.48 -18.20
N PHE A 61 8.82 1.59 -16.86
CA PHE A 61 7.95 0.72 -16.07
C PHE A 61 7.02 1.49 -15.14
N PHE A 62 7.55 2.49 -14.42
CA PHE A 62 6.73 3.29 -13.51
C PHE A 62 6.09 4.47 -14.24
N LYS A 63 4.80 4.66 -14.02
CA LYS A 63 4.03 5.80 -14.51
C LYS A 63 3.42 6.56 -13.35
N LEU A 64 3.45 7.88 -13.40
CA LEU A 64 2.76 8.74 -12.45
C LEU A 64 1.41 9.16 -13.02
N VAL A 65 0.33 8.87 -12.28
CA VAL A 65 -1.02 9.27 -12.65
C VAL A 65 -1.54 10.22 -11.58
N ALA A 66 -1.79 11.46 -11.96
CA ALA A 66 -2.26 12.50 -11.05
C ALA A 66 -3.63 13.01 -11.51
N LYS A 67 -4.57 13.08 -10.57
CA LYS A 67 -5.85 13.78 -10.74
C LYS A 67 -5.93 14.97 -9.79
N PRO A 68 -6.78 15.97 -10.09
CA PRO A 68 -7.04 17.06 -9.15
C PRO A 68 -7.46 16.52 -7.78
N ILE A 69 -6.80 17.00 -6.72
CA ILE A 69 -7.10 16.61 -5.34
C ILE A 69 -8.03 17.69 -4.75
N ASP A 70 -9.23 17.30 -4.33
CA ASP A 70 -10.06 18.15 -3.48
C ASP A 70 -9.36 18.31 -2.13
N HIS A 71 -8.99 19.55 -1.77
CA HIS A 71 -8.30 19.86 -0.52
C HIS A 71 -9.19 19.72 0.72
N THR A 72 -10.51 19.76 0.55
CA THR A 72 -11.51 19.67 1.62
C THR A 72 -11.86 18.23 1.98
N ALA A 73 -11.71 17.30 1.05
CA ALA A 73 -11.97 15.88 1.26
C ALA A 73 -10.81 15.16 1.96
N ARG A 74 -11.13 14.04 2.61
CA ARG A 74 -10.11 13.09 3.09
C ARG A 74 -9.41 12.47 1.88
N ILE A 75 -8.09 12.37 1.94
CA ILE A 75 -7.26 11.95 0.79
C ILE A 75 -7.69 10.56 0.26
N GLY A 76 -7.94 9.61 1.17
CA GLY A 76 -8.36 8.26 0.80
C GLY A 76 -9.76 8.14 0.19
N TRP A 77 -10.61 9.15 0.27
CA TRP A 77 -11.95 9.12 -0.34
C TRP A 77 -11.94 9.44 -1.84
N GLN A 78 -10.79 9.86 -2.36
CA GLN A 78 -10.66 10.30 -3.75
C GLN A 78 -10.00 9.25 -4.65
N ILE A 79 -9.60 8.11 -4.08
CA ILE A 79 -8.91 7.02 -4.79
C ILE A 79 -9.79 6.46 -5.92
N TRP A 80 -11.10 6.35 -5.67
CA TRP A 80 -12.10 5.87 -6.65
C TRP A 80 -11.98 6.53 -8.03
N HIS A 81 -11.71 7.83 -8.09
CA HIS A 81 -11.60 8.55 -9.36
C HIS A 81 -10.48 8.02 -10.26
N TYR A 82 -9.45 7.36 -9.72
CA TYR A 82 -8.43 6.73 -10.56
C TYR A 82 -8.91 5.41 -11.16
N MET A 83 -9.79 4.68 -10.46
CA MET A 83 -10.33 3.41 -10.95
C MET A 83 -11.20 3.58 -12.18
N SER A 84 -11.87 4.72 -12.33
CA SER A 84 -12.70 5.02 -13.51
C SER A 84 -11.90 5.12 -14.81
N ASP A 85 -10.58 5.31 -14.73
CA ASP A 85 -9.70 5.35 -15.91
C ASP A 85 -9.09 3.97 -16.23
N CYS A 86 -9.21 3.02 -15.30
CA CYS A 86 -8.67 1.67 -15.43
C CYS A 86 -9.69 0.74 -16.09
N VAL A 87 -10.07 1.10 -17.30
CA VAL A 87 -11.21 0.53 -18.05
C VAL A 87 -10.83 -0.01 -19.43
N GLU A 88 -9.52 -0.11 -19.72
CA GLU A 88 -9.05 -0.52 -21.04
C GLU A 88 -9.50 -1.95 -21.38
N PRO A 89 -9.99 -2.19 -22.61
CA PRO A 89 -10.23 -3.54 -23.08
C PRO A 89 -8.91 -4.31 -23.14
N ASP A 90 -8.99 -5.64 -23.06
CA ASP A 90 -7.82 -6.51 -23.09
C ASP A 90 -6.77 -6.24 -21.98
N THR A 91 -7.17 -5.56 -20.89
CA THR A 91 -6.29 -5.23 -19.75
C THR A 91 -6.86 -5.77 -18.44
N VAL A 92 -6.00 -6.39 -17.65
CA VAL A 92 -6.22 -6.75 -16.25
C VAL A 92 -5.45 -5.77 -15.38
N TYR A 93 -6.10 -5.25 -14.35
CA TYR A 93 -5.49 -4.39 -13.35
C TYR A 93 -5.37 -5.11 -12.02
N LEU A 94 -4.24 -4.94 -11.32
CA LEU A 94 -4.03 -5.35 -9.94
C LEU A 94 -3.69 -4.12 -9.10
N ARG A 95 -4.63 -3.72 -8.23
CA ARG A 95 -4.37 -2.68 -7.24
C ARG A 95 -3.70 -3.27 -6.01
N LEU A 96 -2.68 -2.56 -5.52
CA LEU A 96 -2.01 -2.81 -4.25
C LEU A 96 -2.05 -1.51 -3.43
N ASP A 97 -2.51 -1.57 -2.18
CA ASP A 97 -2.40 -0.43 -1.25
C ASP A 97 -0.91 -0.07 -1.04
N ASP A 98 -0.62 1.20 -0.78
CA ASP A 98 0.77 1.66 -0.62
C ASP A 98 1.45 1.08 0.63
N ASP A 99 0.70 0.50 1.57
CA ASP A 99 1.20 -0.23 2.73
C ASP A 99 1.10 -1.76 2.65
N ILE A 100 1.11 -2.31 1.43
CA ILE A 100 1.59 -3.67 1.23
C ILE A 100 3.07 -3.75 1.62
N CYS A 101 3.37 -4.63 2.59
CA CYS A 101 4.69 -4.82 3.20
C CYS A 101 5.33 -6.18 2.88
N TYR A 102 4.57 -7.08 2.26
CA TYR A 102 5.05 -8.38 1.81
C TYR A 102 4.27 -8.82 0.57
N VAL A 103 4.97 -9.44 -0.38
CA VAL A 103 4.42 -10.07 -1.58
C VAL A 103 5.18 -11.38 -1.76
N ALA A 104 4.47 -12.51 -1.70
CA ALA A 104 5.11 -13.79 -2.02
C ALA A 104 5.56 -13.81 -3.49
N ASP A 105 6.64 -14.53 -3.80
CA ASP A 105 7.26 -14.53 -5.14
C ASP A 105 6.27 -14.89 -6.27
N ASP A 106 5.29 -15.74 -5.97
CA ASP A 106 4.29 -16.18 -6.93
C ASP A 106 2.94 -15.44 -6.80
N ALA A 107 2.79 -14.49 -5.86
CA ALA A 107 1.51 -13.87 -5.59
C ALA A 107 0.97 -13.04 -6.77
N ILE A 108 1.83 -12.24 -7.40
CA ILE A 108 1.46 -11.40 -8.56
C ILE A 108 1.10 -12.26 -9.78
N PRO A 109 1.95 -13.20 -10.25
CA PRO A 109 1.56 -14.06 -11.37
C PRO A 109 0.33 -14.92 -11.04
N ARG A 110 0.16 -15.40 -9.80
CA ARG A 110 -1.08 -16.10 -9.39
C ARG A 110 -2.32 -15.24 -9.51
N MET A 111 -2.27 -13.96 -9.11
CA MET A 111 -3.40 -13.04 -9.28
C MET A 111 -3.77 -12.90 -10.76
N ARG A 112 -2.78 -12.72 -11.64
CA ARG A 112 -2.98 -12.63 -13.08
C ARG A 112 -3.63 -13.91 -13.61
N ASP A 113 -2.98 -15.05 -13.38
CA ASP A 113 -3.38 -16.32 -13.99
C ASP A 113 -4.79 -16.72 -13.48
N HIS A 114 -5.04 -16.55 -12.18
CA HIS A 114 -6.36 -16.81 -11.60
C HIS A 114 -7.45 -15.92 -12.20
N ARG A 115 -7.18 -14.62 -12.42
CA ARG A 115 -8.13 -13.70 -13.05
C ARG A 115 -8.44 -14.08 -14.50
N LEU A 116 -7.44 -14.56 -15.24
CA LEU A 116 -7.59 -15.00 -16.62
C LEU A 116 -8.36 -16.32 -16.73
N GLU A 117 -8.11 -17.26 -15.82
CA GLU A 117 -8.80 -18.54 -15.76
C GLU A 117 -10.24 -18.43 -15.24
N ASN A 118 -10.51 -17.41 -14.42
CA ASN A 118 -11.81 -17.18 -13.78
C ASN A 118 -12.34 -15.80 -14.18
N PRO A 119 -12.93 -15.62 -15.38
CA PRO A 119 -13.50 -14.34 -15.83
C PRO A 119 -14.83 -13.98 -15.14
N GLU A 120 -15.48 -14.92 -14.47
CA GLU A 120 -16.81 -14.72 -13.88
C GLU A 120 -16.85 -13.78 -12.64
N PRO A 121 -15.96 -13.88 -11.64
CA PRO A 121 -15.99 -12.98 -10.48
C PRO A 121 -15.85 -11.50 -10.88
N PHE A 122 -16.55 -10.59 -10.20
CA PHE A 122 -16.38 -9.16 -10.46
C PHE A 122 -14.98 -8.69 -10.03
N LEU A 123 -14.57 -9.04 -8.80
CA LEU A 123 -13.20 -8.86 -8.32
C LEU A 123 -12.55 -10.20 -7.99
N VAL A 124 -11.24 -10.26 -8.20
CA VAL A 124 -10.35 -11.26 -7.58
C VAL A 124 -9.58 -10.55 -6.47
N LEU A 125 -9.58 -11.11 -5.26
CA LEU A 125 -8.98 -10.53 -4.06
C LEU A 125 -7.74 -11.35 -3.66
N GLY A 126 -6.73 -10.72 -3.07
CA GLY A 126 -5.57 -11.43 -2.53
C GLY A 126 -5.86 -12.14 -1.20
N SER A 127 -5.04 -13.15 -0.87
CA SER A 127 -4.95 -13.72 0.47
C SER A 127 -4.04 -12.83 1.33
N ILE A 128 -4.59 -12.06 2.26
CA ILE A 128 -3.87 -10.94 2.88
C ILE A 128 -3.66 -11.17 4.38
N VAL A 129 -2.41 -11.23 4.82
CA VAL A 129 -2.05 -11.13 6.25
C VAL A 129 -2.36 -9.71 6.73
N ASN A 130 -3.03 -9.63 7.89
CA ASN A 130 -3.59 -8.39 8.46
C ASN A 130 -4.72 -7.77 7.61
N ASN A 131 -5.65 -8.63 7.22
CA ASN A 131 -7.00 -8.31 6.73
C ASN A 131 -8.00 -9.06 7.60
N ALA A 132 -9.11 -8.46 8.03
CA ALA A 132 -10.01 -9.07 9.02
C ALA A 132 -10.66 -10.37 8.55
N ILE A 133 -11.17 -10.41 7.32
CA ILE A 133 -11.80 -11.60 6.74
C ILE A 133 -10.77 -12.72 6.56
N CYS A 134 -9.58 -12.39 6.05
CA CYS A 134 -8.49 -13.37 5.96
C CYS A 134 -8.02 -13.84 7.35
N SER A 135 -7.96 -12.93 8.34
CA SER A 135 -7.57 -13.27 9.72
C SER A 135 -8.57 -14.21 10.38
N HIS A 136 -9.87 -14.07 10.11
CA HIS A 136 -10.88 -15.03 10.52
C HIS A 136 -10.61 -16.43 9.91
N ALA A 137 -10.31 -16.50 8.61
CA ALA A 137 -9.95 -17.75 7.95
C ALA A 137 -8.68 -18.37 8.55
N TYR A 138 -7.64 -17.57 8.80
CA TYR A 138 -6.41 -18.00 9.47
C TYR A 138 -6.66 -18.51 10.91
N GLN A 139 -7.63 -17.96 11.64
CA GLN A 139 -8.04 -18.50 12.94
C GLN A 139 -8.80 -19.82 12.82
N ARG A 140 -9.68 -19.97 11.82
CA ARG A 140 -10.37 -21.24 11.54
C ARG A 140 -9.40 -22.36 11.17
N ALA A 141 -8.35 -22.02 10.42
CA ALA A 141 -7.30 -22.95 10.02
C ALA A 141 -6.26 -23.25 11.12
N GLY A 142 -6.32 -22.58 12.27
CA GLY A 142 -5.32 -22.75 13.34
C GLY A 142 -3.95 -22.13 13.04
N VAL A 143 -3.86 -21.24 12.05
CA VAL A 143 -2.67 -20.44 11.78
C VAL A 143 -2.48 -19.38 12.87
N ILE A 144 -3.56 -18.67 13.21
CA ILE A 144 -3.57 -17.66 14.28
C ILE A 144 -4.32 -18.20 15.51
N PRO A 145 -3.77 -18.06 16.73
CA PRO A 145 -4.48 -18.45 17.95
C PRO A 145 -5.71 -17.57 18.23
N ARG A 146 -6.84 -18.20 18.57
CA ARG A 146 -8.04 -17.47 19.04
C ARG A 146 -7.86 -16.78 20.40
N SER A 147 -6.86 -17.20 21.18
CA SER A 147 -6.50 -16.58 22.46
C SER A 147 -5.98 -15.14 22.33
N TRP A 148 -5.73 -14.65 21.11
CA TRP A 148 -5.37 -13.26 20.84
C TRP A 148 -6.59 -12.34 20.67
N GLY A 149 -7.79 -12.88 20.78
CA GLY A 149 -9.06 -12.24 20.45
C GLY A 149 -9.71 -12.98 19.28
N GLU A 150 -11.01 -13.23 19.37
CA GLU A 150 -11.76 -13.86 18.29
C GLU A 150 -12.03 -12.81 17.20
N VAL A 151 -11.65 -13.14 15.96
CA VAL A 151 -11.92 -12.33 14.77
C VAL A 151 -13.15 -12.91 14.10
N HIS A 152 -14.17 -12.09 13.84
CA HIS A 152 -15.36 -12.49 13.10
C HIS A 152 -15.18 -12.23 11.59
N PRO A 153 -15.97 -12.88 10.71
CA PRO A 153 -15.90 -12.66 9.26
C PRO A 153 -16.57 -11.33 8.85
N ASP A 154 -16.12 -10.23 9.45
CA ASP A 154 -16.57 -8.86 9.21
C ASP A 154 -15.38 -8.00 8.78
N CYS A 155 -15.58 -7.16 7.75
CA CYS A 155 -14.53 -6.31 7.20
C CYS A 155 -13.93 -5.34 8.24
N LEU A 156 -14.77 -4.82 9.13
CA LEU A 156 -14.42 -3.81 10.12
C LEU A 156 -14.36 -4.42 11.54
N ASP A 157 -14.06 -5.72 11.61
CA ASP A 157 -13.99 -6.47 12.87
C ASP A 157 -13.08 -5.75 13.91
N PRO A 158 -13.55 -5.57 15.15
CA PRO A 158 -12.82 -4.79 16.16
C PRO A 158 -11.46 -5.38 16.55
N VAL A 159 -11.23 -6.67 16.30
CA VAL A 159 -9.95 -7.35 16.54
C VAL A 159 -9.09 -7.34 15.28
N GLY A 160 -9.55 -7.99 14.22
CA GLY A 160 -8.79 -8.18 12.98
C GLY A 160 -8.50 -6.88 12.23
N TRP A 161 -9.43 -5.94 12.25
CA TRP A 161 -9.27 -4.62 11.62
C TRP A 161 -8.98 -3.53 12.67
N GLY A 162 -9.64 -3.58 13.84
CA GLY A 162 -9.58 -2.50 14.83
C GLY A 162 -8.36 -2.49 15.76
N SER A 163 -7.74 -3.64 16.04
CA SER A 163 -6.78 -3.78 17.13
C SER A 163 -5.32 -3.75 16.67
N GLY A 164 -4.63 -2.64 16.94
CA GLY A 164 -3.18 -2.57 16.72
C GLY A 164 -2.36 -3.54 17.58
N ALA A 165 -2.91 -4.03 18.70
CA ALA A 165 -2.25 -5.06 19.51
C ALA A 165 -2.32 -6.45 18.85
N PHE A 166 -3.46 -6.77 18.24
CA PHE A 166 -3.63 -7.97 17.43
C PHE A 166 -2.71 -7.92 16.20
N ALA A 167 -2.74 -6.81 15.45
CA ALA A 167 -1.88 -6.60 14.29
C ALA A 167 -0.39 -6.78 14.62
N LYS A 168 0.08 -6.24 15.76
CA LYS A 168 1.47 -6.43 16.21
C LYS A 168 1.83 -7.92 16.32
N ARG A 169 1.03 -8.69 17.06
CA ARG A 169 1.27 -10.13 17.26
C ARG A 169 1.20 -10.91 15.95
N LEU A 170 0.27 -10.53 15.07
CA LEU A 170 0.11 -11.11 13.75
C LEU A 170 1.36 -10.90 12.89
N HIS A 171 1.88 -9.68 12.83
CA HIS A 171 3.12 -9.38 12.10
C HIS A 171 4.33 -10.10 12.70
N GLU A 172 4.45 -10.14 14.03
CA GLU A 172 5.54 -10.87 14.71
C GLU A 172 5.52 -12.37 14.36
N LEU A 173 4.34 -13.00 14.36
CA LEU A 173 4.17 -14.39 13.96
C LEU A 173 4.48 -14.61 12.49
N PHE A 174 3.91 -13.77 11.61
CA PHE A 174 4.11 -13.92 10.17
C PHE A 174 5.58 -13.76 9.81
N LEU A 175 6.26 -12.73 10.30
CA LEU A 175 7.70 -12.54 10.08
C LEU A 175 8.54 -13.71 10.63
N SER A 176 8.17 -14.27 11.78
CA SER A 176 8.84 -15.45 12.35
C SER A 176 8.65 -16.70 11.48
N ASP A 177 7.46 -16.90 10.91
CA ASP A 177 7.18 -17.99 9.98
C ASP A 177 7.96 -17.80 8.66
N LEU A 178 8.02 -16.59 8.10
CA LEU A 178 8.84 -16.27 6.93
C LEU A 178 10.32 -16.56 7.18
N GLU A 179 10.87 -16.06 8.29
CA GLU A 179 12.28 -16.28 8.68
C GLU A 179 12.62 -17.77 8.90
N SER A 180 11.61 -18.60 9.18
CA SER A 180 11.76 -20.03 9.39
C SER A 180 11.38 -20.89 8.17
N GLY A 181 11.07 -20.28 7.01
CA GLY A 181 10.64 -21.01 5.81
C GLY A 181 9.27 -21.69 5.96
N ARG A 182 8.38 -21.18 6.81
CA ARG A 182 7.00 -21.69 7.02
C ARG A 182 5.95 -20.83 6.33
N GLU A 183 6.31 -20.19 5.22
CA GLU A 183 5.40 -19.33 4.44
C GLU A 183 4.13 -20.07 4.00
N GLU A 184 4.28 -21.29 3.50
CA GLU A 184 3.16 -22.11 2.96
C GLU A 184 1.99 -22.28 3.94
N ARG A 185 2.25 -22.17 5.25
CA ARG A 185 1.21 -22.21 6.29
C ARG A 185 0.14 -21.12 6.13
N TRP A 186 0.49 -20.01 5.47
CA TRP A 186 -0.40 -18.86 5.25
C TRP A 186 -1.14 -18.93 3.92
N MET A 187 -0.78 -19.87 3.05
CA MET A 187 -1.35 -20.00 1.71
C MET A 187 -2.51 -21.00 1.71
N ASN A 188 -3.39 -20.87 0.72
CA ASN A 188 -4.44 -21.84 0.38
C ASN A 188 -5.41 -22.17 1.52
N GLN A 189 -5.62 -21.22 2.42
CA GLN A 189 -6.60 -21.36 3.50
C GLN A 189 -8.02 -21.16 2.95
N ASP A 190 -8.98 -21.93 3.46
CA ASP A 190 -10.39 -21.76 3.12
C ASP A 190 -10.91 -20.41 3.67
N MET A 191 -11.03 -19.44 2.78
CA MET A 191 -11.47 -18.09 3.11
C MET A 191 -12.97 -18.02 3.43
N SER A 192 -13.78 -19.00 2.99
CA SER A 192 -15.25 -19.05 3.17
C SER A 192 -15.93 -17.67 3.03
N PHE A 193 -15.64 -16.98 1.93
CA PHE A 193 -16.14 -15.65 1.60
C PHE A 193 -17.24 -15.77 0.54
N ASP A 194 -18.40 -15.12 0.75
CA ASP A 194 -19.55 -15.21 -0.15
C ASP A 194 -19.48 -14.29 -1.38
N GLY A 195 -18.42 -13.47 -1.47
CA GLY A 195 -18.16 -12.62 -2.63
C GLY A 195 -18.99 -11.35 -2.72
N VAL A 196 -19.92 -11.12 -1.80
CA VAL A 196 -20.86 -9.99 -1.84
C VAL A 196 -20.92 -9.20 -0.54
N ARG A 197 -20.05 -9.50 0.43
CA ARG A 197 -19.84 -8.67 1.62
C ARG A 197 -18.66 -7.72 1.41
N ARG A 198 -18.69 -6.62 2.17
CA ARG A 198 -17.58 -5.68 2.25
C ARG A 198 -16.27 -6.43 2.55
N PHE A 199 -15.21 -6.06 1.84
CA PHE A 199 -13.85 -6.59 2.01
C PHE A 199 -12.85 -5.43 1.89
N SER A 200 -11.81 -5.41 2.73
CA SER A 200 -10.80 -4.35 2.64
C SER A 200 -9.92 -4.53 1.41
N VAL A 201 -9.88 -3.51 0.55
CA VAL A 201 -9.34 -3.58 -0.82
C VAL A 201 -7.82 -3.47 -0.91
N ASN A 202 -7.08 -4.18 -0.04
CA ASN A 202 -5.63 -4.04 0.06
C ASN A 202 -4.87 -4.59 -1.17
N ALA A 203 -5.38 -5.68 -1.75
CA ALA A 203 -4.88 -6.27 -2.98
C ALA A 203 -6.06 -6.82 -3.78
N ILE A 204 -6.45 -6.14 -4.86
CA ILE A 204 -7.63 -6.50 -5.67
C ILE A 204 -7.34 -6.43 -7.16
N CYS A 205 -8.01 -7.28 -7.94
CA CYS A 205 -7.81 -7.42 -9.36
C CYS A 205 -9.14 -7.42 -10.12
N TRP A 206 -9.19 -6.70 -11.24
CA TRP A 206 -10.35 -6.59 -12.13
C TRP A 206 -9.92 -6.53 -13.60
N ARG A 207 -10.87 -6.75 -14.50
CA ARG A 207 -10.68 -6.54 -15.94
C ARG A 207 -11.17 -5.15 -16.31
N GLY A 208 -10.45 -4.43 -17.16
CA GLY A 208 -10.85 -3.08 -17.55
C GLY A 208 -12.25 -3.04 -18.16
N GLU A 209 -12.60 -4.02 -18.99
CA GLU A 209 -13.94 -4.14 -19.59
C GLU A 209 -15.07 -4.35 -18.57
N ASP A 210 -14.79 -4.93 -17.40
CA ASP A 210 -15.77 -5.10 -16.32
C ASP A 210 -16.03 -3.78 -15.59
N MET A 211 -15.02 -2.90 -15.55
CA MET A 211 -15.10 -1.58 -14.93
C MET A 211 -15.61 -0.50 -15.90
N ALA A 212 -15.44 -0.68 -17.21
CA ALA A 212 -15.88 0.26 -18.25
C ALA A 212 -17.36 0.70 -18.17
N PRO A 213 -18.35 -0.16 -17.85
CA PRO A 213 -19.74 0.27 -17.70
C PRO A 213 -20.05 0.93 -16.34
N VAL A 214 -19.09 1.00 -15.41
CA VAL A 214 -19.29 1.57 -14.08
C VAL A 214 -19.12 3.08 -14.15
N ALA A 215 -20.24 3.80 -14.03
CA ALA A 215 -20.23 5.25 -14.04
C ALA A 215 -19.38 5.83 -12.89
N GLU A 216 -18.59 6.86 -13.22
CA GLU A 216 -17.84 7.64 -12.24
C GLU A 216 -18.78 8.21 -11.16
N ARG A 217 -18.25 8.30 -9.94
CA ARG A 217 -18.95 8.81 -8.76
C ARG A 217 -18.05 9.84 -8.08
N GLY A 218 -18.66 10.87 -7.49
CA GLY A 218 -17.93 11.82 -6.66
C GLY A 218 -17.35 11.15 -5.41
N HIS A 219 -16.21 11.64 -4.94
CA HIS A 219 -15.52 11.18 -3.72
C HIS A 219 -16.39 11.15 -2.45
N ASN A 220 -17.49 11.90 -2.43
CA ASN A 220 -18.44 11.97 -1.30
C ASN A 220 -19.72 11.18 -1.54
N GLN A 221 -19.84 10.48 -2.68
CA GLN A 221 -21.05 9.77 -3.07
C GLN A 221 -21.04 8.29 -2.67
N ILE A 222 -19.86 7.72 -2.42
CA ILE A 222 -19.69 6.29 -2.14
C ILE A 222 -18.61 6.05 -1.07
N ASP A 223 -18.78 4.96 -0.31
CA ASP A 223 -17.68 4.30 0.36
C ASP A 223 -17.04 3.34 -0.65
N GLU A 224 -15.79 3.58 -1.02
CA GLU A 224 -15.09 2.82 -2.06
C GLU A 224 -15.06 1.32 -1.80
N GLU A 225 -14.75 0.89 -0.57
CA GLU A 225 -14.63 -0.53 -0.24
C GLU A 225 -15.98 -1.22 -0.36
N GLU A 226 -17.02 -0.62 0.22
CA GLU A 226 -18.39 -1.15 0.12
C GLU A 226 -18.88 -1.16 -1.33
N TRP A 227 -18.60 -0.10 -2.08
CA TRP A 227 -18.99 -0.01 -3.48
C TRP A 227 -18.36 -1.11 -4.31
N LEU A 228 -17.05 -1.29 -4.21
CA LEU A 228 -16.27 -2.25 -4.98
C LEU A 228 -16.58 -3.70 -4.63
N THR A 229 -16.75 -4.02 -3.35
CA THR A 229 -16.74 -5.41 -2.87
C THR A 229 -18.13 -5.95 -2.52
N GLN A 230 -19.10 -5.06 -2.29
CA GLN A 230 -20.48 -5.44 -2.00
C GLN A 230 -21.43 -4.97 -3.10
N VAL A 231 -21.43 -3.67 -3.43
CA VAL A 231 -22.46 -3.12 -4.32
C VAL A 231 -22.30 -3.57 -5.77
N LEU A 232 -21.09 -3.47 -6.36
CA LEU A 232 -20.88 -3.86 -7.75
C LEU A 232 -21.01 -5.39 -7.96
N PRO A 233 -20.40 -6.26 -7.13
CA PRO A 233 -20.59 -7.71 -7.25
C PRO A 233 -22.06 -8.13 -7.16
N ALA A 234 -22.82 -7.54 -6.23
CA ALA A 234 -24.25 -7.81 -6.10
C ALA A 234 -25.04 -7.27 -7.30
N ARG A 235 -24.75 -6.05 -7.78
CA ARG A 235 -25.43 -5.44 -8.93
C ARG A 235 -25.27 -6.26 -10.20
N TYR A 236 -24.07 -6.77 -10.46
CA TYR A 236 -23.78 -7.54 -11.66
C TYR A 236 -24.04 -9.04 -11.50
N GLY A 237 -24.43 -9.51 -10.30
CA GLY A 237 -24.62 -10.94 -10.03
C GLY A 237 -23.32 -11.74 -10.15
N ARG A 238 -22.18 -11.11 -9.88
CA ARG A 238 -20.83 -11.64 -10.06
C ARG A 238 -20.06 -11.57 -8.74
N PRO A 239 -20.27 -12.49 -7.80
CA PRO A 239 -19.59 -12.48 -6.51
C PRO A 239 -18.06 -12.47 -6.67
N SER A 240 -17.39 -11.68 -5.84
CA SER A 240 -15.93 -11.62 -5.79
C SER A 240 -15.34 -12.91 -5.23
N GLN A 241 -14.08 -13.20 -5.57
CA GLN A 241 -13.41 -14.41 -5.13
C GLN A 241 -12.02 -14.09 -4.57
N VAL A 242 -11.63 -14.74 -3.49
CA VAL A 242 -10.25 -14.67 -2.99
C VAL A 242 -9.39 -15.69 -3.74
N CYS A 243 -8.24 -15.26 -4.26
CA CYS A 243 -7.20 -16.13 -4.82
C CYS A 243 -6.42 -16.77 -3.66
N PRO A 244 -6.61 -18.08 -3.36
CA PRO A 244 -6.14 -18.66 -2.10
C PRO A 244 -4.60 -18.69 -1.96
N GLY A 245 -3.88 -18.78 -3.08
CA GLY A 245 -2.42 -18.86 -3.10
C GLY A 245 -1.71 -17.52 -3.28
N ALA A 246 -2.42 -16.44 -3.60
CA ALA A 246 -1.79 -15.14 -3.79
C ALA A 246 -1.60 -14.42 -2.45
N LEU A 247 -0.49 -14.71 -1.77
CA LEU A 247 -0.19 -14.23 -0.43
C LEU A 247 0.42 -12.82 -0.43
N PHE A 248 -0.23 -11.92 0.30
CA PHE A 248 0.23 -10.55 0.55
C PHE A 248 0.27 -10.26 2.05
N GLY A 249 1.09 -9.31 2.46
CA GLY A 249 1.05 -8.74 3.81
C GLY A 249 0.71 -7.26 3.77
N HIS A 250 -0.32 -6.84 4.50
CA HIS A 250 -0.72 -5.43 4.64
C HIS A 250 -0.29 -4.90 6.01
N TYR A 251 0.37 -3.74 6.06
CA TYR A 251 1.01 -3.29 7.30
C TYR A 251 0.03 -2.74 8.34
N ALA A 252 -0.88 -1.83 7.99
CA ALA A 252 -1.73 -1.22 9.01
C ALA A 252 -2.98 -0.52 8.47
N PHE A 253 -4.15 -0.93 8.97
CA PHE A 253 -5.33 -0.06 8.91
C PHE A 253 -5.12 1.21 9.72
N TYR A 254 -5.88 2.27 9.41
CA TYR A 254 -5.74 3.55 10.12
C TYR A 254 -5.97 3.41 11.64
N SER A 255 -6.84 2.49 12.05
CA SER A 255 -7.16 2.10 13.43
C SER A 255 -5.96 1.48 14.16
N GLN A 256 -5.13 0.73 13.45
CA GLN A 256 -3.98 0.00 13.99
C GLN A 256 -2.71 0.85 14.01
N ARG A 257 -2.56 1.73 13.01
CA ARG A 257 -1.30 2.40 12.65
C ARG A 257 -0.62 3.13 13.80
N LYS A 258 -1.37 3.95 14.55
CA LYS A 258 -0.81 4.71 15.68
C LYS A 258 -0.15 3.79 16.71
N ARG A 259 -0.75 2.64 17.00
CA ARG A 259 -0.21 1.71 17.99
C ARG A 259 1.01 0.97 17.46
N LEU A 260 0.99 0.53 16.21
CA LEU A 260 2.15 -0.12 15.59
C LEU A 260 3.36 0.81 15.56
N ASP A 261 3.17 2.05 15.10
CA ASP A 261 4.23 3.05 15.02
C ASP A 261 4.83 3.37 16.40
N LEU A 262 4.03 3.33 17.47
CA LEU A 262 4.49 3.60 18.84
C LEU A 262 5.12 2.39 19.54
N THR A 263 4.68 1.16 19.22
CA THR A 263 5.00 -0.02 20.04
C THR A 263 5.78 -1.11 19.31
N ALA A 264 5.91 -1.00 17.99
CA ALA A 264 6.64 -1.94 17.17
C ALA A 264 7.18 -1.29 15.87
N PRO A 265 7.83 -0.11 15.92
CA PRO A 265 8.35 0.56 14.72
C PRO A 265 9.36 -0.29 13.93
N GLU A 266 10.04 -1.23 14.60
CA GLU A 266 11.00 -2.15 14.02
C GLU A 266 10.39 -3.17 13.03
N LEU A 267 9.07 -3.38 13.06
CA LEU A 267 8.40 -4.34 12.17
C LEU A 267 8.54 -3.93 10.70
N LEU A 268 8.37 -2.64 10.40
CA LEU A 268 8.53 -2.15 9.03
C LEU A 268 9.97 -2.32 8.53
N ASP A 269 10.96 -2.15 9.41
CA ASP A 269 12.37 -2.38 9.08
C ASP A 269 12.66 -3.86 8.81
N ARG A 270 11.97 -4.79 9.48
CA ARG A 270 12.05 -6.23 9.17
C ARG A 270 11.50 -6.54 7.79
N TYR A 271 10.33 -5.99 7.43
CA TYR A 271 9.77 -6.12 6.09
C TYR A 271 10.68 -5.52 5.02
N ARG A 272 11.26 -4.33 5.26
CA ARG A 272 12.23 -3.72 4.34
C ARG A 272 13.44 -4.63 4.10
N ARG A 273 13.94 -5.32 5.13
CA ARG A 273 15.04 -6.28 4.96
C ARG A 273 14.64 -7.48 4.11
N LEU A 274 13.45 -8.04 4.30
CA LEU A 274 12.94 -9.13 3.44
C LEU A 274 12.83 -8.67 1.98
N ALA A 275 12.24 -7.49 1.77
CA ALA A 275 12.13 -6.85 0.47
C ALA A 275 13.48 -6.47 -0.18
N MET A 276 14.60 -6.52 0.55
CA MET A 276 15.94 -6.34 -0.03
C MET A 276 16.74 -7.65 -0.20
N ARG A 277 16.52 -8.67 0.65
CA ARG A 277 17.37 -9.88 0.71
C ARG A 277 17.28 -10.80 -0.51
N GLU A 278 16.20 -10.73 -1.28
CA GLU A 278 15.97 -11.55 -2.48
C GLU A 278 16.10 -10.74 -3.77
N ALA A 279 16.45 -9.46 -3.70
CA ALA A 279 16.86 -8.72 -4.89
C ALA A 279 18.25 -9.21 -5.32
N PRO A 280 18.50 -9.52 -6.61
CA PRO A 280 19.84 -9.80 -7.10
C PRO A 280 20.77 -8.64 -6.73
N ALA A 281 22.00 -8.95 -6.29
CA ALA A 281 22.98 -8.03 -5.71
C ALA A 281 23.48 -6.87 -6.62
N GLY A 282 22.79 -6.56 -7.73
CA GLY A 282 23.21 -5.58 -8.73
C GLY A 282 22.54 -4.21 -8.68
N LEU A 283 21.48 -4.00 -7.88
CA LEU A 283 20.66 -2.77 -7.96
C LEU A 283 20.72 -1.85 -6.74
N VAL A 284 21.22 -2.30 -5.58
CA VAL A 284 20.95 -1.61 -4.30
C VAL A 284 22.08 -0.66 -3.83
N ASP A 285 23.29 -0.76 -4.37
CA ASP A 285 24.43 0.02 -3.83
C ASP A 285 24.52 1.48 -4.34
N GLY A 286 24.01 1.78 -5.54
CA GLY A 286 24.10 3.12 -6.13
C GLY A 286 23.14 4.14 -5.49
N ALA A 287 21.86 3.78 -5.37
CA ALA A 287 20.81 4.68 -4.90
C ALA A 287 20.88 4.97 -3.38
N ARG A 288 21.37 4.00 -2.59
CA ARG A 288 21.48 4.16 -1.13
C ARG A 288 22.59 5.12 -0.71
N ILE A 289 23.71 5.13 -1.42
CA ILE A 289 24.81 6.08 -1.18
C ILE A 289 24.40 7.51 -1.61
N ALA A 290 23.63 7.64 -2.69
CA ALA A 290 23.13 8.94 -3.15
C ALA A 290 22.10 9.56 -2.18
N SER A 291 21.13 8.76 -1.72
CA SER A 291 20.09 9.22 -0.78
C SER A 291 20.64 9.56 0.61
N GLN A 292 21.59 8.79 1.14
CA GLN A 292 22.27 9.13 2.40
C GLN A 292 23.14 10.38 2.30
N ARG A 293 23.82 10.60 1.17
CA ARG A 293 24.59 11.83 0.90
C ARG A 293 23.68 13.05 0.74
N ALA A 294 22.52 12.91 0.11
CA ALA A 294 21.52 13.97 -0.01
C ALA A 294 20.96 14.35 1.37
N TYR A 295 20.59 13.38 2.20
CA TYR A 295 20.09 13.62 3.56
C TYR A 295 21.12 14.34 4.44
N GLY A 296 22.40 13.95 4.35
CA GLY A 296 23.50 14.62 5.04
C GLY A 296 23.68 16.09 4.62
N LYS A 297 23.53 16.40 3.33
CA LYS A 297 23.62 17.79 2.82
C LYS A 297 22.42 18.64 3.23
N THR A 298 21.20 18.10 3.22
CA THR A 298 19.99 18.84 3.60
C THR A 298 19.98 19.17 5.09
N VAL A 299 20.41 18.25 5.96
CA VAL A 299 20.50 18.50 7.42
C VAL A 299 21.57 19.54 7.76
N TRP A 300 22.72 19.54 7.06
CA TRP A 300 23.75 20.57 7.23
C TRP A 300 23.33 21.93 6.67
N GLY A 301 22.67 21.97 5.50
CA GLY A 301 22.16 23.20 4.90
C GLY A 301 21.07 23.87 5.74
N VAL A 302 20.16 23.08 6.32
CA VAL A 302 19.11 23.57 7.22
C VAL A 302 19.70 24.06 8.54
N ARG A 303 20.70 23.38 9.12
CA ARG A 303 21.40 23.86 10.31
C ARG A 303 22.18 25.17 10.07
N ALA A 304 22.86 25.29 8.92
CA ALA A 304 23.57 26.51 8.54
C ALA A 304 22.61 27.69 8.29
N GLY A 305 21.47 27.44 7.62
CA GLY A 305 20.43 28.45 7.40
C GLY A 305 19.76 28.94 8.69
N ILE A 306 19.50 28.04 9.65
CA ILE A 306 18.95 28.40 10.97
C ILE A 306 19.97 29.20 11.80
N HIS A 307 21.26 28.88 11.70
CA HIS A 307 22.31 29.63 12.40
C HIS A 307 22.51 31.04 11.81
N ALA A 308 22.49 31.17 10.47
CA ALA A 308 22.56 32.46 9.78
C ALA A 308 21.33 33.34 10.07
N ALA A 309 20.12 32.77 10.11
CA ALA A 309 18.90 33.48 10.44
C ALA A 309 18.89 34.01 11.89
N LYS A 310 19.44 33.25 12.85
CA LYS A 310 19.58 33.69 14.25
C LYS A 310 20.59 34.84 14.42
N HIS A 311 21.67 34.87 13.63
CA HIS A 311 22.63 35.97 13.66
C HIS A 311 22.19 37.20 12.86
N GLY A 312 21.41 37.02 11.78
CA GLY A 312 20.79 38.11 11.01
C GLY A 312 19.70 38.84 11.78
N ALA A 313 18.84 38.10 12.50
CA ALA A 313 17.78 38.69 13.33
C ALA A 313 18.32 39.52 14.51
N LYS A 314 19.52 39.18 15.02
CA LYS A 314 20.20 39.95 16.07
C LYS A 314 20.84 41.26 15.58
N ARG A 315 21.01 41.44 14.26
CA ARG A 315 21.50 42.71 13.66
C ARG A 315 20.38 43.64 13.21
N LEU A 316 19.16 43.13 13.03
CA LEU A 316 18.00 43.92 12.60
C LEU A 316 17.18 44.48 13.78
N LEU A 317 17.36 43.94 14.98
CA LEU A 317 16.81 44.48 16.22
C LEU A 317 17.91 45.27 16.95
N GLY A 318 18.18 46.48 16.46
CA GLY A 318 19.03 47.44 17.16
C GLY A 318 18.43 47.78 18.52
N GLN A 319 18.96 47.17 19.58
CA GLN A 319 18.89 47.73 20.92
C GLN A 319 20.05 48.71 21.05
N ASP A 320 19.77 49.99 20.81
CA ASP A 320 20.57 51.09 21.31
C ASP A 320 20.34 51.16 22.82
N ASP A 321 21.23 50.53 23.57
CA ASP A 321 21.36 50.73 25.02
C ASP A 321 22.36 51.87 25.24
N SER A 322 21.87 53.10 25.12
CA SER A 322 22.59 54.29 25.61
C SER A 322 22.09 54.63 27.01
N SER A 323 22.81 54.11 28.00
CA SER A 323 22.74 54.56 29.39
C SER A 323 23.22 56.01 29.54
N ASN A 324 22.43 56.90 30.18
CA ASN A 324 22.96 57.90 31.12
C ASN A 324 21.89 58.67 31.93
N LYS A 325 22.01 58.54 33.27
CA LYS A 325 21.92 59.57 34.34
C LYS A 325 20.85 60.68 34.26
N ALA A 326 20.02 60.79 35.30
CA ALA A 326 20.23 61.71 36.45
C ALA A 326 18.94 61.97 37.25
N ALA A 327 19.14 62.16 38.57
CA ALA A 327 18.23 62.66 39.62
C ALA A 327 17.19 61.68 40.19
#